data_AF-A0AAD6QJM8-F1
#
_entry.id   AF-A0AAD6QJM8-F1
#
_cell.length_a   1.000
_cell.length_b   1.000
_cell.length_c   1.000
_cell.angle_alpha   90.00
_cell.angle_beta   90.00
_cell.angle_gamma   90.00
#
_symmetry.space_group_name_H-M   'P 1'
#
loop_
_entity.id
_entity.type
_entity.pdbx_description
1 polymer ?
#
loop_
_entity_poly.entity_id
_entity_poly.type
_entity_poly.pdbx_seq_one_letter_code
_entity_poly.pdbx_strand_id
1 'polypeptide(L)' 'MRLYGRIAVCGMISQYTKFDNPDGIHNLINIILKRVRIDGFLVLDYYHLYPKYLKMIYISWDNILNSS' A
#
# COMPACT_ATOMS: atom_id res chain seq x y z
N MET A 1 7.47 -2.55 13.95
CA MET A 1 8.15 -2.74 12.64
C MET A 1 9.54 -3.34 12.86
N ARG A 2 9.98 -4.22 11.97
CA ARG A 2 11.34 -4.79 11.97
C ARG A 2 12.35 -3.79 11.37
N LEU A 3 13.65 -4.00 11.61
CA LEU A 3 14.73 -3.27 10.94
C LEU A 3 14.58 -3.43 9.41
N TYR A 4 14.71 -2.33 8.65
CA TYR A 4 14.45 -2.26 7.20
C TYR A 4 13.00 -2.54 6.78
N GLY A 5 12.04 -2.27 7.66
CA GLY A 5 10.62 -2.39 7.34
C GLY A 5 10.19 -1.44 6.22
N ARG A 6 9.07 -1.77 5.58
CA ARG A 6 8.45 -0.96 4.51
C ARG A 6 7.00 -0.67 4.88
N ILE A 7 6.59 0.59 4.75
CA ILE A 7 5.19 1.00 4.81
C ILE A 7 4.81 1.54 3.44
N ALA A 8 3.82 0.93 2.79
CA ALA A 8 3.16 1.48 1.61
C ALA A 8 1.93 2.27 2.07
N VAL A 9 1.91 3.58 1.83
CA VAL A 9 0.83 4.46 2.27
C VAL A 9 -0.14 4.65 1.12
N CYS A 10 -1.26 3.92 1.15
CA CYS A 10 -2.35 4.08 0.20
C CYS A 10 -3.37 5.17 0.61
N GLY A 11 -3.44 5.49 1.90
CA GLY A 11 -4.36 6.47 2.44
C GLY A 11 -4.36 6.51 3.97
N MET A 12 -5.06 7.49 4.54
CA MET A 12 -5.20 7.70 5.98
C MET A 12 -6.66 7.96 6.35
N ILE A 13 -7.54 6.98 6.08
CA ILE A 13 -9.00 7.13 6.19
C ILE A 13 -9.47 7.66 7.55
N SER A 14 -8.77 7.32 8.64
CA SER A 14 -9.09 7.78 10.00
C SER A 14 -8.88 9.28 10.20
N GLN A 15 -8.08 9.93 9.34
CA GLN A 15 -7.80 11.37 9.39
C GLN A 15 -8.79 12.19 8.55
N TYR A 16 -9.53 11.57 7.62
CA TYR A 16 -10.32 12.30 6.63
C TYR A 16 -11.47 13.11 7.24
N THR A 17 -11.95 12.74 8.43
CA THR A 17 -13.03 13.46 9.11
C THR A 17 -12.52 14.45 10.16
N LYS A 18 -11.21 14.55 10.36
CA LYS A 18 -10.56 15.33 11.42
C LYS A 18 -9.80 16.53 10.84
N PHE A 19 -10.51 17.38 10.09
CA PHE A 19 -9.89 18.50 9.36
C PHE A 19 -9.25 19.54 10.29
N ASP A 20 -9.92 19.91 11.38
CA ASP A 20 -9.46 20.97 12.28
C ASP A 20 -8.47 20.47 13.35
N ASN A 21 -8.43 19.16 13.60
CA ASN A 21 -7.57 18.55 14.63
C ASN A 21 -7.15 17.12 14.26
N PRO A 22 -6.22 16.96 13.29
CA PRO A 22 -5.72 15.65 12.90
C PRO A 22 -4.93 14.99 14.04
N ASP A 23 -5.00 13.67 14.15
CA ASP A 23 -4.22 12.94 15.16
C ASP A 23 -2.72 13.03 14.81
N GLY A 24 -1.90 13.39 15.79
CA GLY A 24 -0.45 13.51 15.63
C GLY A 24 0.25 12.16 15.40
N ILE A 25 1.37 12.17 14.68
CA ILE A 25 2.23 10.99 14.51
C ILE A 25 3.35 11.02 15.55
N HIS A 26 3.19 10.25 16.62
CA HIS A 26 4.08 10.33 17.80
C HIS A 26 5.38 9.51 17.69
N ASN A 27 5.51 8.63 16.68
CA ASN A 27 6.56 7.60 16.63
C ASN A 27 7.51 7.70 15.43
N LEU A 28 7.65 8.89 14.83
CA LEU A 28 8.48 9.10 13.63
C LEU A 28 9.96 8.77 13.84
N ILE A 29 10.47 8.86 15.08
CA ILE A 29 11.85 8.48 15.42
C ILE A 29 12.19 7.03 15.02
N ASN A 30 11.18 6.14 15.01
CA ASN A 30 11.37 4.75 14.59
C ASN A 30 11.73 4.62 13.10
N ILE A 31 11.44 5.62 12.27
CA ILE A 31 11.84 5.63 10.85
C ILE A 31 13.36 5.61 10.75
N ILE A 32 14.02 6.44 11.55
CA ILE A 32 15.48 6.55 11.60
C ILE A 32 16.07 5.30 12.26
N LEU A 33 15.63 5.00 13.49
CA LEU A 33 16.20 3.91 14.29
C LEU A 33 16.05 2.55 13.61
N LYS A 34 14.96 2.34 12.86
CA LYS A 34 14.67 1.07 12.19
C LYS A 34 14.88 1.12 10.68
N ARG A 35 15.40 2.22 10.13
CA ARG A 35 15.68 2.42 8.69
C ARG A 35 14.48 2.04 7.83
N VAL A 36 13.32 2.54 8.22
CA VAL A 36 12.06 2.23 7.56
C VAL A 36 11.94 3.03 6.28
N ARG A 37 11.48 2.40 5.20
CA ARG A 37 11.04 3.11 4.00
C ARG A 37 9.53 3.32 4.06
N ILE A 38 9.09 4.57 3.93
CA ILE A 38 7.69 4.95 3.88
C ILE A 38 7.44 5.62 2.53
N ASP A 39 6.64 4.98 1.68
CA ASP A 39 6.32 5.50 0.35
C ASP A 39 4.81 5.63 0.20
N GLY A 40 4.36 6.84 -0.15
CA GLY A 40 3.01 7.07 -0.63
C GLY A 40 2.87 6.65 -2.08
N PHE A 41 1.69 6.16 -2.45
CA PHE A 41 1.36 5.88 -3.85
C PHE A 41 -0.13 6.12 -4.12
N LEU A 42 -0.45 6.53 -5.34
CA LEU A 42 -1.83 6.57 -5.83
C LEU A 42 -1.99 5.54 -6.94
N VAL A 43 -3.15 4.88 -6.98
CA VAL A 43 -3.48 3.93 -8.06
C VAL A 43 -3.38 4.58 -9.45
N LEU A 44 -3.66 5.89 -9.52
CA LEU A 44 -3.61 6.68 -10.74
C LEU A 44 -2.24 6.62 -11.43
N ASP A 45 -1.16 6.58 -10.64
CA ASP A 45 0.22 6.55 -11.15
C ASP A 45 0.56 5.21 -11.82
N TYR A 46 -0.22 4.16 -11.55
CA TYR A 46 0.08 2.78 -11.94
C TYR A 46 -0.91 2.17 -12.95
N TYR A 47 -1.82 2.96 -13.54
CA TYR A 47 -2.76 2.44 -14.55
C TYR A 47 -2.07 1.82 -15.77
N HIS A 48 -0.84 2.22 -16.09
CA HIS A 48 -0.04 1.58 -17.14
C HIS A 48 0.22 0.09 -16.88
N LEU A 49 0.11 -0.37 -15.62
CA LEU A 49 0.22 -1.79 -15.25
C LEU A 49 -1.11 -2.54 -15.31
N TYR A 50 -2.22 -1.86 -15.55
CA TYR A 50 -3.56 -2.46 -15.54
C TYR A 50 -3.71 -3.65 -16.52
N PRO A 51 -3.21 -3.61 -17.77
CA PRO A 51 -3.26 -4.77 -18.67
C PRO A 51 -2.51 -5.99 -18.11
N LYS A 52 -1.37 -5.76 -17.46
CA LYS A 52 -0.57 -6.82 -16.82
C LYS A 52 -1.33 -7.44 -15.63
N TYR A 53 -2.02 -6.61 -14.85
CA TYR A 53 -2.86 -7.05 -13.74
C TYR A 53 -4.04 -7.93 -14.23
N LEU A 54 -4.75 -7.52 -15.27
CA LEU A 54 -5.85 -8.31 -15.85
C LEU A 54 -5.39 -9.67 -16.37
N LYS A 55 -4.23 -9.72 -17.06
CA LYS A 55 -3.64 -10.98 -17.53
C LYS A 55 -3.36 -11.94 -16.36
N MET A 56 -2.82 -11.43 -15.26
CA MET A 56 -2.56 -12.23 -14.06
C MET A 56 -3.85 -12.80 -13.47
N ILE A 57 -4.91 -11.99 -13.37
CA ILE A 57 -6.22 -12.47 -12.89
C ILE A 57 -6.73 -13.58 -13.80
N TYR A 58 -6.78 -13.35 -15.12
CA TYR A 58 -7.33 -14.32 -16.07
C TYR A 58 -6.62 -15.69 -15.97
N ILE A 59 -5.28 -15.69 -15.95
CA ILE A 59 -4.48 -16.92 -15.77
C ILE A 59 -4.79 -17.59 -14.42
N SER A 60 -4.92 -16.81 -13.35
CA SER A 60 -5.26 -17.35 -12.03
C SER A 60 -6.64 -18.03 -12.02
N TRP A 61 -7.63 -17.45 -12.70
CA TRP A 61 -8.98 -18.02 -12.79
C TRP A 61 -9.02 -19.27 -13.66
N ASP A 62 -8.34 -19.27 -14.79
CA ASP A 62 -8.22 -20.44 -15.66
C ASP A 62 -7.58 -21.63 -14.93
N ASN A 63 -6.51 -21.38 -14.14
CA ASN A 63 -5.89 -22.40 -13.30
C ASN A 63 -6.85 -22.95 -12.24
N ILE A 64 -7.73 -22.13 -11.66
CA ILE A 64 -8.72 -22.60 -10.67
C ILE A 64 -9.74 -23.50 -11.37
N LEU A 65 -10.28 -23.09 -12.52
CA LEU A 65 -11.31 -23.82 -13.25
C LEU A 65 -10.81 -25.15 -13.83
N ASN A 66 -9.55 -25.23 -14.25
CA ASN A 66 -8.94 -26.44 -14.81
C ASN A 66 -8.25 -27.33 -13.75
N SER A 67 -8.30 -26.95 -12.47
CA SER A 67 -7.77 -27.75 -11.34
C SER A 67 -8.82 -28.63 -10.65
N SER A 68 -10.06 -28.59 -11.13
CA SER A 68 -11.21 -29.41 -10.70
C SER A 68 -11.66 -30.36 -11.81
#